data_AF-A0A946S3S1-F1
#
_entry.id   AF-A0A946S3S1-F1
#
_cell.length_a   1.000
_cell.length_b   1.000
_cell.length_c   1.000
_cell.angle_alpha   90.00
_cell.angle_beta   90.00
_cell.angle_gamma   90.00
#
_symmetry.space_group_name_H-M   'P 1'
#
loop_
_entity.id
_entity.type
_entity.pdbx_description
1 polymer ?
#
loop_
_entity_poly.entity_id
_entity_poly.type
_entity_poly.pdbx_seq_one_letter_code
_entity_poly.pdbx_strand_id
1 'polypeptide(L)'
;MDTELQKALKFLRNVADRNGYLLNPDLRTLERIALSMVENRRNHKRYFCPCKQHHPVNAEVDPVCPCDESKDEIRRDGFCDCHVFFDESGYEHAKMRPGLLSTVACPG
;
A
#
# COMPACT_ATOMS: atom_id res chain seq x y z
N MET A 1 4.51 -19.27 -8.55
CA MET A 1 4.36 -17.90 -8.00
C MET A 1 5.56 -17.63 -7.10
N ASP A 2 6.22 -16.49 -7.29
CA ASP A 2 7.48 -16.10 -6.63
C ASP A 2 7.32 -16.11 -5.08
N THR A 3 8.19 -16.85 -4.38
CA THR A 3 8.07 -17.08 -2.93
C THR A 3 8.14 -15.78 -2.12
N GLU A 4 8.88 -14.76 -2.61
CA GLU A 4 9.01 -13.48 -1.91
C GLU A 4 7.78 -12.59 -2.08
N LEU A 5 7.12 -12.64 -3.24
CA LEU A 5 5.85 -11.95 -3.45
C LEU A 5 4.77 -12.48 -2.50
N GLN A 6 4.67 -13.80 -2.35
CA GLN A 6 3.73 -14.42 -1.41
C GLN A 6 4.00 -13.99 0.04
N LYS A 7 5.28 -13.86 0.44
CA LYS A 7 5.64 -13.34 1.76
C LYS A 7 5.23 -11.88 1.93
N ALA A 8 5.43 -11.04 0.91
CA ALA A 8 5.02 -9.64 0.94
C ALA A 8 3.49 -9.50 1.03
N LEU A 9 2.74 -10.24 0.23
CA LEU A 9 1.27 -10.25 0.30
C LEU A 9 0.77 -10.75 1.67
N LYS A 10 1.38 -11.79 2.23
CA LYS A 10 1.06 -12.27 3.58
C LYS A 10 1.38 -11.23 4.65
N PHE A 11 2.49 -10.52 4.52
CA PHE A 11 2.84 -9.40 5.41
C PHE A 11 1.77 -8.32 5.35
N LEU A 12 1.40 -7.86 4.15
CA LEU A 12 0.34 -6.86 3.96
C LEU A 12 -0.99 -7.33 4.54
N ARG A 13 -1.36 -8.59 4.30
CA ARG A 13 -2.60 -9.16 4.85
C ARG A 13 -2.61 -9.14 6.38
N ASN A 14 -1.52 -9.55 7.02
CA ASN A 14 -1.41 -9.51 8.48
C ASN A 14 -1.51 -8.08 9.04
N VAL A 15 -0.95 -7.09 8.33
CA VAL A 15 -1.08 -5.68 8.72
C VAL A 15 -2.53 -5.22 8.59
N ALA A 16 -3.20 -5.58 7.49
CA ALA A 16 -4.59 -5.25 7.27
C ALA A 16 -5.49 -5.85 8.35
N ASP A 17 -5.37 -7.16 8.62
CA ASP A 17 -6.19 -7.87 9.61
C ASP A 17 -6.00 -7.31 11.03
N ARG A 18 -4.78 -6.92 11.42
CA ARG A 18 -4.50 -6.33 12.75
C ARG A 18 -5.11 -4.95 12.95
N ASN A 19 -5.26 -4.18 11.89
CA ASN A 19 -5.76 -2.81 11.96
C ASN A 19 -7.22 -2.68 11.52
N GLY A 20 -7.87 -3.78 11.10
CA GLY A 20 -9.22 -3.76 10.55
C GLY A 20 -9.31 -3.11 9.18
N TYR A 21 -8.23 -3.13 8.40
CA TYR A 21 -8.20 -2.61 7.03
C TYR A 21 -8.50 -3.70 6.00
N LEU A 22 -8.87 -3.27 4.81
CA LEU A 22 -9.05 -4.11 3.63
C LEU A 22 -7.90 -3.88 2.65
N LEU A 23 -7.50 -4.94 1.94
CA LEU A 23 -6.49 -4.83 0.87
C LEU A 23 -7.14 -4.34 -0.43
N ASN A 24 -6.34 -3.76 -1.32
CA ASN A 24 -6.82 -3.31 -2.62
C ASN A 24 -7.61 -4.42 -3.36
N PRO A 25 -8.84 -4.16 -3.83
CA PRO A 25 -9.63 -5.13 -4.58
C PRO A 25 -9.03 -5.45 -5.96
N ASP A 26 -8.23 -4.56 -6.54
CA ASP A 26 -7.46 -4.83 -7.75
C ASP A 26 -6.15 -5.55 -7.41
N LEU A 27 -6.19 -6.87 -7.56
CA LEU A 27 -5.05 -7.74 -7.31
C LEU A 27 -3.82 -7.38 -8.17
N ARG A 28 -4.00 -6.88 -9.40
CA ARG A 28 -2.86 -6.51 -10.25
C ARG A 28 -2.12 -5.30 -9.67
N THR A 29 -2.87 -4.32 -9.19
CA THR A 29 -2.29 -3.15 -8.51
C THR A 29 -1.61 -3.56 -7.21
N LEU A 30 -2.27 -4.40 -6.40
CA LEU A 30 -1.69 -4.92 -5.16
C LEU A 30 -0.38 -5.67 -5.40
N GLU A 31 -0.35 -6.58 -6.38
CA GLU A 31 0.85 -7.35 -6.72
C GLU A 31 1.98 -6.44 -7.23
N ARG A 32 1.68 -5.45 -8.08
CA ARG A 32 2.68 -4.49 -8.57
C ARG A 32 3.35 -3.74 -7.43
N ILE A 33 2.56 -3.29 -6.45
CA ILE A 33 3.08 -2.58 -5.29
C ILE A 33 3.88 -3.53 -4.39
N ALA A 34 3.38 -4.74 -4.16
CA ALA A 34 4.09 -5.75 -3.38
C ALA A 34 5.43 -6.15 -4.03
N LEU A 35 5.52 -6.19 -5.35
CA LEU A 35 6.78 -6.43 -6.07
C LEU A 35 7.81 -5.32 -5.81
N SER A 36 7.40 -4.05 -5.83
CA SER A 36 8.29 -2.93 -5.45
C SER A 36 8.78 -3.07 -4.01
N MET A 37 7.90 -3.46 -3.08
CA MET A 37 8.29 -3.75 -1.69
C MET A 37 9.28 -4.93 -1.59
N VAL A 38 9.15 -5.96 -2.44
CA VAL A 38 10.09 -7.09 -2.51
C VAL A 38 11.47 -6.62 -2.97
N GLU A 39 11.56 -5.75 -3.98
CA GLU A 39 12.83 -5.17 -4.43
C GLU A 39 13.51 -4.39 -3.32
N ASN A 40 12.75 -3.53 -2.63
CA ASN A 40 13.22 -2.78 -1.47
C ASN A 40 13.76 -3.71 -0.37
N ARG A 41 13.05 -4.79 -0.07
CA ARG A 41 13.48 -5.77 0.93
C ARG A 41 14.71 -6.56 0.48
N ARG A 42 14.85 -6.87 -0.82
CA ARG A 42 16.04 -7.55 -1.35
C ARG A 42 17.29 -6.67 -1.15
N ASN A 43 17.18 -5.38 -1.46
CA ASN A 43 18.29 -4.43 -1.44
C ASN A 43 18.61 -3.90 -0.02
N HIS A 44 17.58 -3.59 0.77
CA HIS A 44 17.72 -2.86 2.04
C HIS A 44 17.14 -3.61 3.26
N LYS A 45 16.74 -4.88 3.09
CA LYS A 45 16.23 -5.79 4.14
C LYS A 45 14.93 -5.35 4.84
N ARG A 46 14.30 -4.25 4.43
CA ARG A 46 13.05 -3.72 4.99
C ARG A 46 12.03 -3.43 3.88
N TYR A 47 10.76 -3.40 4.25
CA TYR A 47 9.66 -3.06 3.35
C TYR A 47 9.42 -1.54 3.35
N PHE A 48 10.15 -0.78 2.56
CA PHE A 48 9.95 0.69 2.46
C PHE A 48 8.64 1.05 1.75
N CYS A 49 8.03 2.20 2.09
CA CYS A 49 6.83 2.67 1.40
C CYS A 49 7.19 2.91 -0.07
N PRO A 50 6.54 2.23 -1.02
CA PRO A 50 6.79 2.47 -2.43
C PRO A 50 6.36 3.87 -2.87
N CYS A 51 5.53 4.55 -2.08
CA CYS A 51 4.96 5.87 -2.34
C CYS A 51 5.83 7.07 -1.91
N LYS A 52 6.57 6.91 -0.81
CA LYS A 52 7.19 8.00 -0.05
C LYS A 52 8.70 7.78 0.13
N GLN A 53 9.24 6.72 -0.47
CA GLN A 53 10.67 6.47 -0.50
C GLN A 53 11.39 7.41 -1.47
N HIS A 54 12.69 7.62 -1.24
CA HIS A 54 13.56 8.23 -2.23
C HIS A 54 13.90 7.24 -3.36
N HIS A 55 14.36 7.77 -4.48
CA HIS A 55 14.87 6.99 -5.61
C HIS A 55 16.32 7.41 -5.92
N PRO A 56 17.34 6.64 -5.48
CA PRO A 56 17.28 5.36 -4.76
C PRO A 56 16.86 5.49 -3.28
N VAL A 57 16.46 4.36 -2.67
CA VAL A 57 16.01 4.30 -1.26
C VAL A 57 17.10 4.76 -0.31
N ASN A 58 16.75 5.65 0.60
CA ASN A 58 17.58 6.07 1.72
C ASN A 58 17.08 5.41 3.01
N ALA A 59 17.79 4.37 3.45
CA ALA A 59 17.37 3.52 4.57
C ALA A 59 17.31 4.21 5.94
N GLU A 60 17.91 5.39 6.09
CA GLU A 60 17.91 6.18 7.34
C GLU A 60 16.67 7.06 7.48
N VAL A 61 16.09 7.51 6.36
CA VAL A 61 15.00 8.49 6.35
C VAL A 61 13.71 7.94 5.77
N ASP A 62 13.78 6.93 4.91
CA ASP A 62 12.60 6.44 4.20
C ASP A 62 11.64 5.69 5.11
N PRO A 63 10.33 5.97 5.00
CA PRO A 63 9.33 5.33 5.84
C PRO A 63 9.21 3.85 5.49
N VAL A 64 9.07 3.01 6.51
CA VAL A 64 8.83 1.57 6.37
C VAL A 64 7.34 1.30 6.49
N CYS A 65 6.83 0.39 5.66
CA CYS A 65 5.45 -0.05 5.68
C CYS A 65 5.21 -0.98 6.89
N PRO A 66 4.11 -0.81 7.65
CA PRO A 66 3.14 0.29 7.58
C PRO A 66 3.75 1.61 8.07
N CYS A 67 3.59 2.70 7.30
CA CYS A 67 4.05 4.02 7.70
C CYS A 67 3.05 4.68 8.67
N ASP A 68 3.53 5.59 9.51
CA ASP A 68 2.70 6.22 10.53
C ASP A 68 1.55 7.04 9.90
N GLU A 69 1.81 7.67 8.77
CA GLU A 69 0.85 8.49 8.03
C GLU A 69 -0.28 7.68 7.43
N SER A 70 -0.07 6.39 7.14
CA SER A 70 -1.09 5.55 6.51
C SER A 70 -2.38 5.51 7.32
N LYS A 71 -2.28 5.56 8.65
CA LYS A 71 -3.45 5.57 9.54
C LYS A 71 -4.28 6.85 9.41
N ASP A 72 -3.61 7.98 9.23
CA ASP A 72 -4.27 9.27 9.09
C ASP A 72 -4.83 9.48 7.68
N GLU A 73 -4.13 9.01 6.65
CA GLU A 73 -4.61 8.93 5.27
C GLU A 73 -5.87 8.07 5.17
N ILE A 74 -5.85 6.85 5.71
CA ILE A 74 -7.02 5.96 5.68
C ILE A 74 -8.20 6.59 6.43
N ARG A 75 -7.96 7.24 7.57
CA ARG A 75 -9.05 7.91 8.31
C ARG A 75 -9.67 9.08 7.53
N ARG A 76 -8.85 9.82 6.78
CA ARG A 76 -9.28 11.04 6.07
C ARG A 76 -9.90 10.71 4.71
N ASP A 77 -9.26 9.83 3.96
CA ASP A 77 -9.52 9.60 2.54
C ASP A 77 -10.12 8.21 2.28
N GLY A 78 -10.15 7.33 3.28
CA GLY A 78 -10.63 5.94 3.18
C GLY A 78 -9.58 4.96 2.64
N PHE A 79 -8.39 5.45 2.30
CA PHE A 79 -7.28 4.65 1.78
C PHE A 79 -5.92 5.29 2.09
N CYS A 80 -4.86 4.49 2.10
CA CYS A 80 -3.50 5.04 2.10
C CYS A 80 -3.10 5.48 0.68
N ASP A 81 -2.17 6.43 0.55
CA ASP A 81 -1.74 6.99 -0.75
C ASP A 81 -1.27 5.91 -1.74
N CYS A 82 -0.71 4.81 -1.22
CA CYS A 82 -0.28 3.67 -2.04
C CYS A 82 -1.44 2.89 -2.66
N HIS A 83 -2.66 3.06 -2.15
CA HIS A 83 -3.82 2.21 -2.42
C HIS A 83 -3.53 0.74 -2.09
N VAL A 84 -2.86 0.46 -0.97
CA VAL A 84 -2.68 -0.92 -0.48
C VAL A 84 -3.72 -1.26 0.58
N PHE A 85 -3.96 -0.32 1.49
CA PHE A 85 -4.88 -0.44 2.61
C PHE A 85 -6.04 0.53 2.42
N PHE A 86 -7.23 0.04 2.75
CA PHE A 86 -8.49 0.76 2.67
C PHE A 86 -9.28 0.54 3.97
N ASP A 87 -10.10 1.52 4.34
CA ASP A 87 -11.22 1.24 5.23
C ASP A 87 -12.41 0.64 4.45
N GLU A 88 -13.51 0.39 5.13
CA GLU A 88 -14.72 -0.18 4.49
C GLU A 88 -15.28 0.76 3.41
N SER A 89 -15.33 2.07 3.68
CA SER A 89 -15.87 3.05 2.75
C SER A 89 -15.02 3.16 1.48
N GLY A 90 -13.71 3.36 1.64
CA GLY A 90 -12.76 3.46 0.53
C GLY A 90 -12.68 2.18 -0.28
N TYR A 91 -12.80 1.01 0.35
CA TYR A 91 -12.80 -0.27 -0.35
C TYR A 91 -13.99 -0.42 -1.29
N GLU A 92 -15.21 -0.08 -0.83
CA GLU A 92 -16.41 -0.13 -1.68
C GLU A 92 -16.30 0.85 -2.85
N HIS A 93 -15.75 2.05 -2.63
CA HIS A 93 -15.48 3.00 -3.71
C HIS A 93 -14.48 2.43 -4.74
N ALA A 94 -13.38 1.82 -4.29
CA ALA A 94 -12.38 1.22 -5.18
C ALA A 94 -12.95 0.07 -6.02
N LYS A 95 -13.83 -0.74 -5.43
CA LYS A 95 -14.49 -1.88 -6.09
C LYS A 95 -15.44 -1.44 -7.21
N MET A 96 -16.12 -0.30 -7.05
CA MET A 96 -17.09 0.20 -8.04
C MET A 96 -16.44 0.86 -9.26
N ARG A 97 -15.15 1.19 -9.21
CA ARG A 97 -14.41 1.83 -10.32
C ARG A 97 -13.08 1.14 -10.61
N PRO A 98 -13.08 -0.12 -11.10
CA PRO A 98 -11.86 -0.81 -11.47
C PRO A 98 -11.16 -0.03 -12.60
N GLY A 99 -10.10 0.72 -12.25
CA GLY A 99 -9.29 1.51 -13.19
C GLY A 99 -9.28 3.03 -13.00
N LEU A 100 -10.00 3.60 -12.02
CA LEU A 100 -10.11 5.06 -11.85
C LEU A 100 -9.53 5.59 -10.52
N LEU A 101 -8.34 5.13 -10.13
CA LEU A 101 -7.51 5.83 -9.11
C LEU A 101 -6.82 7.09 -9.70
N SER A 102 -7.47 7.76 -10.66
CA SER A 102 -6.93 8.95 -11.35
C SER A 102 -7.89 10.15 -11.33
N THR A 103 -9.00 10.09 -10.59
CA THR A 103 -9.86 11.26 -10.40
C THR A 103 -10.33 11.38 -8.96
N VAL A 104 -9.40 11.45 -8.01
CA VAL A 104 -9.65 12.36 -6.89
C VAL A 104 -9.59 13.75 -7.52
N ALA A 105 -10.74 14.20 -8.02
CA ALA A 105 -10.97 15.60 -8.26
C ALA A 105 -10.82 16.25 -6.88
N CYS A 106 -9.71 16.96 -6.68
CA CYS A 106 -9.55 17.88 -5.57
C CYS A 106 -10.77 18.82 -5.56
N PRO A 107 -11.56 18.91 -4.49
CA PRO A 107 -12.38 20.07 -4.25
C PRO A 107 -11.48 21.10 -3.56
N GLY A 108 -10.92 22.03 -4.32
CA GLY A 108 -10.07 23.11 -3.80
C GLY A 108 -9.22 23.77 -4.88
#